data_AF-O76075-F1
#
_entry.id   AF-O76075-F1
#
_cell.length_a   1.000
_cell.length_b   1.000
_cell.length_c   1.000
_cell.angle_alpha   90.00
_cell.angle_beta   90.00
_cell.angle_gamma   90.00
#
_symmetry.space_group_name_H-M   'P 1'
#
loop_
_entity.id
_entity.type
_entity.pdbx_description
1 polymer ?
#
loop_
_entity_poly.entity_id
_entity_poly.type
_entity_poly.pdbx_seq_one_letter_code
_entity_poly.pdbx_strand_id
1 'polypeptide(L)'
;MLQKPKSVKLRALRSPRKFGVAGRSCQEVLRKGCLRFQLPERGSRLCLYEDGTELTEDYFPSVPDNAELVLLTLGQAWQGYVSDIRRFLSAFHEPQVGLIQAAQQLLCDEQAPQRQRLLADLLHNVSQNIAAETRAEDPPWFEGLESRFQSKSGYLRYSCESRIRSYLREVSSYPSTVGAEAQEEFLRVLGSMCQRLRSMQYNGSYFDRGAKGGSRLCTPEGWFSCQGPFDMDSCLSRHSINPYSNRESRILFSTWNLDHIIEKKRTIIPTLVEAIKEQDGREVDWEYFYGLLFTSENLKLVHIVCHKKTTHKLNCDPSRIYKPQTRLKRKQPVRKRQ
;
A
#
# COMPACT_ATOMS: atom_id res chain seq x y z
N MET A 1 15.00 24.92 -46.48
CA MET A 1 14.57 23.56 -46.88
C MET A 1 15.79 22.65 -46.90
N LEU A 2 15.60 21.37 -46.55
CA LEU A 2 16.66 20.35 -46.58
C LEU A 2 17.05 19.94 -48.01
N GLN A 3 18.35 19.67 -48.23
CA GLN A 3 18.87 19.17 -49.51
C GLN A 3 18.33 17.78 -49.86
N LYS A 4 18.20 16.89 -48.86
CA LYS A 4 17.54 15.58 -48.97
C LYS A 4 16.24 15.61 -48.15
N PRO A 5 15.14 15.00 -48.63
CA PRO A 5 13.93 14.89 -47.83
C PRO A 5 14.17 13.96 -46.63
N LYS A 6 13.70 14.37 -45.47
CA LYS A 6 13.68 13.58 -44.24
C LYS A 6 12.45 12.67 -44.23
N SER A 7 12.64 11.40 -43.90
CA SER A 7 11.56 10.40 -43.77
C SER A 7 11.11 10.32 -42.33
N VAL A 8 9.80 10.33 -42.09
CA VAL A 8 9.17 10.27 -40.75
C VAL A 8 7.94 9.38 -40.75
N LYS A 9 7.55 8.87 -39.58
CA LYS A 9 6.33 8.08 -39.38
C LYS A 9 5.26 8.95 -38.72
N LEU A 10 4.30 9.42 -39.49
CA LEU A 10 3.27 10.32 -39.00
C LEU A 10 2.02 9.56 -38.51
N ARG A 11 1.45 9.98 -37.39
CA ARG A 11 0.16 9.51 -36.86
C ARG A 11 -0.73 10.68 -36.44
N ALA A 12 -2.04 10.53 -36.58
CA ALA A 12 -3.01 11.45 -35.94
C ALA A 12 -3.24 11.05 -34.47
N LEU A 13 -3.61 12.01 -33.63
CA LEU A 13 -4.02 11.75 -32.25
C LEU A 13 -5.15 10.70 -32.21
N ARG A 14 -5.02 9.72 -31.29
CA ARG A 14 -5.92 8.55 -31.14
C ARG A 14 -5.96 7.55 -32.31
N SER A 15 -5.30 7.81 -33.44
CA SER A 15 -5.27 6.84 -34.55
C SER A 15 -4.33 5.65 -34.24
N PRO A 16 -4.74 4.40 -34.48
CA PRO A 16 -3.84 3.25 -34.46
C PRO A 16 -2.95 3.19 -35.72
N ARG A 17 -3.32 3.92 -36.79
CA ARG A 17 -2.60 3.91 -38.07
C ARG A 17 -1.48 4.96 -38.07
N LYS A 18 -0.30 4.55 -38.50
CA LYS A 18 0.85 5.41 -38.81
C LYS A 18 1.15 5.32 -40.31
N PHE A 19 1.68 6.37 -40.91
CA PHE A 19 2.08 6.38 -42.33
C PHE A 19 3.47 6.97 -42.49
N GLY A 20 4.30 6.38 -43.36
CA GLY A 20 5.56 6.98 -43.77
C GLY A 20 5.30 8.22 -44.63
N VAL A 21 5.98 9.32 -44.30
CA VAL A 21 5.93 10.59 -45.05
C VAL A 21 7.37 11.09 -45.22
N ALA A 22 7.73 11.50 -46.43
CA ALA A 22 9.00 12.18 -46.70
C ALA A 22 8.75 13.67 -46.99
N GLY A 23 9.59 14.57 -46.47
CA GLY A 23 9.48 16.01 -46.69
C GLY A 23 10.78 16.77 -46.44
N ARG A 24 10.93 17.95 -47.05
CA ARG A 24 12.10 18.83 -46.97
C ARG A 24 11.95 19.98 -45.95
N SER A 25 10.76 20.11 -45.35
CA SER A 25 10.41 21.09 -44.33
C SER A 25 9.33 20.52 -43.39
N CYS A 26 9.20 21.10 -42.19
CA CYS A 26 8.15 20.76 -41.23
C CYS A 26 6.74 20.99 -41.84
N GLN A 27 6.53 22.14 -42.47
CA GLN A 27 5.28 22.51 -43.13
C GLN A 27 4.90 21.54 -44.27
N GLU A 28 5.88 21.04 -45.04
CA GLU A 28 5.61 20.03 -46.08
C GLU A 28 5.09 18.72 -45.47
N VAL A 29 5.70 18.26 -44.38
CA VAL A 29 5.25 17.06 -43.64
C VAL A 29 3.87 17.29 -43.02
N LEU A 30 3.66 18.45 -42.39
CA LEU A 30 2.38 18.83 -41.78
C LEU A 30 1.25 18.80 -42.82
N ARG A 31 1.43 19.48 -43.96
CA ARG A 31 0.44 19.55 -45.04
C ARG A 31 0.12 18.17 -45.63
N LYS A 32 1.14 17.34 -45.88
CA LYS A 32 0.95 15.93 -46.31
C LYS A 32 0.17 15.13 -45.26
N GLY A 33 0.43 15.40 -43.98
CA GLY A 33 -0.28 14.82 -42.85
C GLY A 33 -1.75 15.21 -42.77
N CYS A 34 -2.04 16.51 -42.78
CA CYS A 34 -3.38 17.07 -42.77
C CYS A 34 -4.23 16.49 -43.91
N LEU A 35 -3.67 16.45 -45.13
CA LEU A 35 -4.31 15.81 -46.29
C LEU A 35 -4.57 14.30 -46.06
N ARG A 36 -3.58 13.56 -45.53
CA ARG A 36 -3.69 12.10 -45.34
C ARG A 36 -4.68 11.71 -44.24
N PHE A 37 -4.78 12.50 -43.17
CA PHE A 37 -5.69 12.26 -42.04
C PHE A 37 -7.02 13.00 -42.15
N GLN A 38 -7.24 13.80 -43.21
CA GLN A 38 -8.42 14.65 -43.41
C GLN A 38 -8.62 15.65 -42.24
N LEU A 39 -7.52 16.25 -41.79
CA LEU A 39 -7.49 17.22 -40.70
C LEU A 39 -7.21 18.64 -41.24
N PRO A 40 -7.72 19.71 -40.60
CA PRO A 40 -7.44 21.08 -41.02
C PRO A 40 -5.95 21.39 -40.91
N GLU A 41 -5.38 22.15 -41.86
CA GLU A 41 -3.99 22.63 -41.79
C GLU A 41 -3.87 23.82 -40.81
N ARG A 42 -4.84 24.74 -40.82
CA ARG A 42 -4.85 25.92 -39.95
C ARG A 42 -4.94 25.52 -38.47
N GLY A 43 -3.95 25.91 -37.69
CA GLY A 43 -3.87 25.61 -36.25
C GLY A 43 -3.46 24.18 -35.93
N SER A 44 -3.05 23.39 -36.93
CA SER A 44 -2.43 22.08 -36.71
C SER A 44 -0.91 22.21 -36.59
N ARG A 45 -0.32 21.30 -35.84
CA ARG A 45 1.11 21.24 -35.52
C ARG A 45 1.61 19.80 -35.47
N LEU A 46 2.93 19.64 -35.54
CA LEU A 46 3.61 18.37 -35.37
C LEU A 46 4.35 18.35 -34.03
N CYS A 47 4.29 17.24 -33.32
CA CYS A 47 5.09 16.99 -32.13
C CYS A 47 5.81 15.63 -32.26
N LEU A 48 6.96 15.47 -31.62
CA LEU A 48 7.57 14.16 -31.40
C LEU A 48 6.61 13.28 -30.58
N TYR A 49 6.48 12.00 -30.96
CA TYR A 49 5.63 11.04 -30.25
C TYR A 49 6.21 10.64 -28.88
N GLU A 50 7.53 10.68 -28.72
CA GLU A 50 8.26 10.23 -27.54
C GLU A 50 8.06 11.13 -26.30
N ASP A 51 8.25 12.44 -26.45
CA ASP A 51 8.30 13.43 -25.36
C ASP A 51 7.22 14.53 -25.50
N GLY A 52 6.68 14.76 -26.69
CA GLY A 52 5.74 15.84 -26.99
C GLY A 52 6.38 17.13 -27.49
N THR A 53 7.70 17.16 -27.74
CA THR A 53 8.40 18.34 -28.27
C THR A 53 7.78 18.78 -29.60
N GLU A 54 7.29 20.03 -29.65
CA GLU A 54 6.68 20.62 -30.85
C GLU A 54 7.77 20.92 -31.90
N LEU A 55 7.51 20.54 -33.16
CA LEU A 55 8.44 20.70 -34.26
C LEU A 55 8.30 22.08 -34.91
N THR A 56 9.37 22.85 -34.86
CA THR A 56 9.57 24.06 -35.67
C THR A 56 10.37 23.74 -36.95
N GLU A 57 10.43 24.69 -37.88
CA GLU A 57 11.21 24.51 -39.13
C GLU A 57 12.73 24.47 -38.91
N ASP A 58 13.22 25.12 -37.85
CA ASP A 58 14.61 25.08 -37.39
C ASP A 58 14.95 23.78 -36.61
N TYR A 59 13.97 23.19 -35.90
CA TYR A 59 14.16 21.91 -35.21
C TYR A 59 14.01 20.69 -36.15
N PHE A 60 13.14 20.75 -37.16
CA PHE A 60 12.89 19.61 -38.07
C PHE A 60 14.14 18.97 -38.70
N PRO A 61 15.22 19.71 -39.07
CA PRO A 61 16.50 19.13 -39.48
C PRO A 61 17.15 18.17 -38.47
N SER A 62 17.08 18.45 -37.17
CA SER A 62 17.64 17.58 -36.10
C SER A 62 16.80 16.31 -35.88
N VAL A 63 15.54 16.38 -36.29
CA VAL A 63 14.58 15.28 -36.49
C VAL A 63 15.19 13.90 -36.80
N PRO A 64 15.26 12.84 -35.96
CA PRO A 64 15.81 11.56 -36.43
C PRO A 64 15.06 10.97 -37.66
N ASP A 65 15.78 10.36 -38.61
CA ASP A 65 15.13 9.68 -39.74
C ASP A 65 14.29 8.49 -39.23
N ASN A 66 13.08 8.36 -39.76
CA ASN A 66 12.02 7.46 -39.31
C ASN A 66 11.44 7.74 -37.91
N ALA A 67 11.73 8.90 -37.31
CA ALA A 67 11.10 9.35 -36.07
C ALA A 67 9.56 9.32 -36.16
N GLU A 68 8.91 9.01 -35.04
CA GLU A 68 7.46 9.02 -34.95
C GLU A 68 6.95 10.41 -34.56
N LEU A 69 6.06 10.96 -35.38
CA LEU A 69 5.46 12.28 -35.21
C LEU A 69 3.95 12.17 -34.99
N VAL A 70 3.42 12.96 -34.06
CA VAL A 70 1.98 13.13 -33.84
C VAL A 70 1.54 14.44 -34.49
N LEU A 71 0.52 14.37 -35.33
CA LEU A 71 -0.22 15.54 -35.81
C LEU A 71 -1.33 15.86 -34.82
N LEU A 72 -1.30 17.09 -34.30
CA LEU A 72 -2.30 17.65 -33.38
C LEU A 72 -3.04 18.79 -34.06
N THR A 73 -4.37 18.82 -33.96
CA THR A 73 -5.18 19.97 -34.38
C THR A 73 -5.31 21.00 -33.25
N LEU A 74 -5.92 22.15 -33.55
CA LEU A 74 -6.22 23.19 -32.55
C LEU A 74 -6.93 22.59 -31.32
N GLY A 75 -6.47 22.97 -30.11
CA GLY A 75 -6.98 22.48 -28.83
C GLY A 75 -6.46 21.09 -28.41
N GLN A 76 -5.74 20.37 -29.26
CA GLN A 76 -5.13 19.08 -28.91
C GLN A 76 -3.73 19.26 -28.30
N ALA A 77 -3.38 18.35 -27.38
CA ALA A 77 -2.10 18.29 -26.69
C ALA A 77 -1.57 16.85 -26.64
N TRP A 78 -0.23 16.73 -26.61
CA TRP A 78 0.50 15.48 -26.47
C TRP A 78 1.68 15.72 -25.52
N GLN A 79 1.93 14.81 -24.58
CA GLN A 79 2.99 14.91 -23.57
C GLN A 79 3.87 13.66 -23.59
N GLY A 80 4.22 13.22 -24.81
CA GLY A 80 5.01 12.01 -25.00
C GLY A 80 4.28 10.73 -24.59
N TYR A 81 5.04 9.65 -24.39
CA TYR A 81 4.50 8.34 -23.97
C TYR A 81 3.65 8.40 -22.67
N VAL A 82 3.86 9.41 -21.81
CA VAL A 82 3.03 9.66 -20.62
C VAL A 82 1.55 9.86 -20.97
N SER A 83 1.23 10.45 -22.13
CA SER A 83 -0.14 10.60 -22.60
C SER A 83 -0.84 9.26 -22.88
N ASP A 84 -0.13 8.26 -23.43
CA ASP A 84 -0.71 6.92 -23.63
C ASP A 84 -0.82 6.15 -22.29
N ILE A 85 0.14 6.31 -21.37
CA ILE A 85 0.04 5.72 -20.02
C ILE A 85 -1.16 6.30 -19.26
N ARG A 86 -1.35 7.62 -19.26
CA ARG A 86 -2.51 8.26 -18.62
C ARG A 86 -3.82 7.79 -19.25
N ARG A 87 -3.90 7.72 -20.58
CA ARG A 87 -5.07 7.21 -21.29
C ARG A 87 -5.39 5.76 -20.92
N PHE A 88 -4.37 4.91 -20.81
CA PHE A 88 -4.52 3.54 -20.33
C PHE A 88 -5.09 3.52 -18.91
N LEU A 89 -4.45 4.21 -17.96
CA LEU A 89 -4.92 4.27 -16.57
C LEU A 89 -6.36 4.80 -16.46
N SER A 90 -6.74 5.85 -17.20
CA SER A 90 -8.11 6.37 -17.23
C SER A 90 -9.13 5.36 -17.74
N ALA A 91 -8.76 4.48 -18.68
CA ALA A 91 -9.67 3.47 -19.22
C ALA A 91 -9.96 2.31 -18.25
N PHE A 92 -9.04 2.02 -17.33
CA PHE A 92 -9.16 0.94 -16.35
C PHE A 92 -9.46 1.43 -14.92
N HIS A 93 -9.45 2.74 -14.66
CA HIS A 93 -9.81 3.29 -13.34
C HIS A 93 -11.33 3.19 -13.07
N GLU A 94 -12.14 3.55 -14.07
CA GLU A 94 -13.61 3.43 -14.06
C GLU A 94 -14.05 2.61 -15.29
N PRO A 95 -13.83 1.28 -15.26
CA PRO A 95 -13.93 0.41 -16.43
C PRO A 95 -15.39 0.18 -16.83
N GLN A 96 -15.71 0.47 -18.09
CA GLN A 96 -17.00 0.09 -18.68
C GLN A 96 -17.11 -1.44 -18.78
N VAL A 97 -18.31 -1.99 -18.58
CA VAL A 97 -18.57 -3.45 -18.63
C VAL A 97 -18.05 -4.09 -19.91
N GLY A 98 -18.25 -3.44 -21.07
CA GLY A 98 -17.74 -3.93 -22.36
C GLY A 98 -16.21 -3.98 -22.47
N LEU A 99 -15.49 -3.15 -21.73
CA LEU A 99 -14.01 -3.18 -21.66
C LEU A 99 -13.52 -4.33 -20.78
N ILE A 100 -14.23 -4.67 -19.69
CA ILE A 100 -13.93 -5.86 -18.89
C ILE A 100 -14.18 -7.12 -19.73
N GLN A 101 -15.31 -7.19 -20.44
CA GLN A 101 -15.63 -8.31 -21.34
C GLN A 101 -14.60 -8.46 -22.47
N ALA A 102 -14.17 -7.35 -23.09
CA ALA A 102 -13.12 -7.39 -24.11
C ALA A 102 -11.77 -7.85 -23.57
N ALA A 103 -11.41 -7.47 -22.34
CA ALA A 103 -10.18 -7.94 -21.68
C ALA A 103 -10.26 -9.43 -21.29
N GLN A 104 -11.44 -9.93 -20.88
CA GLN A 104 -11.69 -11.35 -20.63
C GLN A 104 -11.54 -12.18 -21.90
N GLN A 105 -12.18 -11.76 -23.00
CA GLN A 105 -12.05 -12.39 -24.31
C GLN A 105 -10.58 -12.43 -24.76
N LEU A 106 -9.88 -11.30 -24.65
CA LEU A 106 -8.46 -11.21 -25.02
C LEU A 106 -7.56 -12.12 -24.16
N LEU A 107 -7.87 -12.32 -22.88
CA LEU A 107 -7.14 -13.26 -22.03
C LEU A 107 -7.36 -14.72 -22.45
N CYS A 108 -8.57 -15.09 -22.90
CA CYS A 108 -8.86 -16.43 -23.41
C CYS A 108 -8.09 -16.75 -24.70
N ASP A 109 -7.97 -15.76 -25.59
CA ASP A 109 -7.33 -15.94 -26.90
C ASP A 109 -5.78 -15.81 -26.83
N GLU A 110 -5.25 -15.08 -25.85
CA GLU A 110 -3.82 -14.81 -25.67
C GLU A 110 -3.00 -16.06 -25.30
N GLN A 111 -1.85 -16.26 -25.96
CA GLN A 111 -0.97 -17.42 -25.76
C GLN A 111 0.38 -17.09 -25.12
N ALA A 112 0.82 -15.82 -25.14
CA ALA A 112 2.11 -15.45 -24.57
C ALA A 112 2.00 -15.31 -23.03
N PRO A 113 2.76 -16.08 -22.21
CA PRO A 113 2.56 -16.11 -20.76
C PRO A 113 2.71 -14.75 -20.06
N GLN A 114 3.62 -13.90 -20.55
CA GLN A 114 3.80 -12.53 -20.04
C GLN A 114 2.58 -11.64 -20.32
N ARG A 115 1.94 -11.81 -21.48
CA ARG A 115 0.74 -11.04 -21.88
C ARG A 115 -0.50 -11.54 -21.15
N GLN A 116 -0.65 -12.86 -21.01
CA GLN A 116 -1.67 -13.47 -20.13
C GLN A 116 -1.54 -12.92 -18.69
N ARG A 117 -0.32 -12.88 -18.13
CA ARG A 117 -0.10 -12.34 -16.78
C ARG A 117 -0.55 -10.88 -16.65
N LEU A 118 -0.13 -10.02 -17.58
CA LEU A 118 -0.54 -8.61 -17.59
C LEU A 118 -2.06 -8.43 -17.70
N LEU A 119 -2.73 -9.23 -18.54
CA LEU A 119 -4.19 -9.21 -18.69
C LEU A 119 -4.92 -9.73 -17.44
N ALA A 120 -4.41 -10.79 -16.81
CA ALA A 120 -4.96 -11.34 -15.57
C ALA A 120 -4.79 -10.36 -14.39
N ASP A 121 -3.62 -9.76 -14.23
CA ASP A 121 -3.37 -8.71 -13.23
C ASP A 121 -4.28 -7.49 -13.45
N LEU A 122 -4.49 -7.10 -14.71
CA LEU A 122 -5.41 -6.01 -15.06
C LEU A 122 -6.86 -6.36 -14.72
N LEU A 123 -7.32 -7.55 -15.12
CA LEU A 123 -8.66 -8.05 -14.82
C LEU A 123 -8.94 -8.20 -13.33
N HIS A 124 -7.96 -8.63 -12.54
CA HIS A 124 -8.05 -8.67 -11.08
C HIS A 124 -8.32 -7.29 -10.48
N ASN A 125 -7.66 -6.25 -10.98
CA ASN A 125 -7.81 -4.88 -10.49
C ASN A 125 -9.15 -4.23 -10.91
N VAL A 126 -9.67 -4.53 -12.11
CA VAL A 126 -10.97 -3.99 -12.55
C VAL A 126 -12.18 -4.78 -12.07
N SER A 127 -12.04 -6.07 -11.82
CA SER A 127 -13.12 -6.96 -11.38
C SER A 127 -13.27 -6.92 -9.86
N GLN A 128 -13.56 -5.73 -9.33
CA GLN A 128 -13.64 -5.43 -7.90
C GLN A 128 -15.03 -4.93 -7.49
N ASN A 129 -15.46 -5.27 -6.28
CA ASN A 129 -16.69 -4.79 -5.66
C ASN A 129 -16.39 -4.20 -4.28
N ILE A 130 -15.53 -3.17 -4.24
CA ILE A 130 -15.13 -2.51 -2.98
C ILE A 130 -16.35 -1.98 -2.22
N ALA A 131 -17.35 -1.41 -2.90
CA ALA A 131 -18.49 -0.75 -2.27
C ALA A 131 -19.36 -1.71 -1.44
N ALA A 132 -19.58 -2.94 -1.90
CA ALA A 132 -20.31 -3.96 -1.15
C ALA A 132 -19.62 -4.27 0.19
N GLU A 133 -20.42 -4.44 1.24
CA GLU A 133 -19.94 -4.69 2.61
C GLU A 133 -20.47 -6.02 3.17
N THR A 134 -21.64 -6.46 2.74
CA THR A 134 -22.32 -7.66 3.27
C THR A 134 -22.15 -8.88 2.37
N ARG A 135 -22.38 -10.06 2.96
CA ARG A 135 -22.38 -11.35 2.26
C ARG A 135 -23.47 -11.49 1.20
N ALA A 136 -24.56 -10.72 1.32
CA ALA A 136 -25.64 -10.70 0.33
C ALA A 136 -25.27 -9.86 -0.91
N GLU A 137 -24.53 -8.76 -0.72
CA GLU A 137 -24.12 -7.84 -1.79
C GLU A 137 -22.92 -8.36 -2.61
N ASP A 138 -22.06 -9.18 -2.01
CA ASP A 138 -20.88 -9.75 -2.67
C ASP A 138 -20.58 -11.19 -2.17
N PRO A 139 -21.43 -12.19 -2.48
CA PRO A 139 -21.22 -13.57 -2.07
C PRO A 139 -19.84 -14.16 -2.44
N PRO A 140 -19.28 -13.93 -3.66
CA PRO A 140 -17.97 -14.45 -4.06
C PRO A 140 -16.83 -14.02 -3.12
N TRP A 141 -16.88 -12.79 -2.58
CA TRP A 141 -15.88 -12.35 -1.59
C TRP A 141 -15.85 -13.21 -0.33
N PHE A 142 -16.97 -13.86 0.05
CA PHE A 142 -17.09 -14.65 1.28
C PHE A 142 -16.87 -16.16 1.08
N GLU A 143 -16.50 -16.59 -0.12
CA GLU A 143 -16.17 -18.00 -0.39
C GLU A 143 -15.04 -18.51 0.51
N GLY A 144 -15.20 -19.72 1.03
CA GLY A 144 -14.27 -20.34 1.97
C GLY A 144 -14.31 -19.78 3.40
N LEU A 145 -15.21 -18.85 3.73
CA LEU A 145 -15.42 -18.36 5.09
C LEU A 145 -16.63 -19.03 5.75
N GLU A 146 -16.54 -19.24 7.06
CA GLU A 146 -17.63 -19.74 7.89
C GLU A 146 -18.92 -18.90 7.78
N SER A 147 -20.08 -19.52 8.03
CA SER A 147 -21.40 -18.89 7.95
C SER A 147 -21.58 -17.66 8.86
N ARG A 148 -20.86 -17.58 9.99
CA ARG A 148 -20.91 -16.43 10.92
C ARG A 148 -20.42 -15.11 10.33
N PHE A 149 -19.60 -15.12 9.27
CA PHE A 149 -19.08 -13.90 8.67
C PHE A 149 -20.09 -13.30 7.68
N GLN A 150 -20.81 -12.27 8.13
CA GLN A 150 -21.87 -11.61 7.34
C GLN A 150 -21.45 -10.27 6.73
N SER A 151 -20.31 -9.69 7.16
CA SER A 151 -19.73 -8.48 6.56
C SER A 151 -18.21 -8.56 6.39
N LYS A 152 -17.68 -7.83 5.42
CA LYS A 152 -16.26 -7.80 5.05
C LYS A 152 -15.43 -7.25 6.20
N SER A 153 -15.89 -6.16 6.81
CA SER A 153 -15.30 -5.54 7.99
C SER A 153 -15.37 -6.45 9.20
N GLY A 154 -16.45 -7.22 9.37
CA GLY A 154 -16.57 -8.22 10.43
C GLY A 154 -15.48 -9.30 10.35
N TYR A 155 -15.22 -9.83 9.15
CA TYR A 155 -14.13 -10.78 8.93
C TYR A 155 -12.74 -10.15 9.12
N LEU A 156 -12.50 -8.95 8.57
CA LEU A 156 -11.19 -8.30 8.66
C LEU A 156 -10.85 -7.86 10.08
N ARG A 157 -11.84 -7.42 10.86
CA ARG A 157 -11.73 -7.17 12.30
C ARG A 157 -11.30 -8.46 13.03
N TYR A 158 -12.02 -9.56 12.84
CA TYR A 158 -11.67 -10.87 13.38
C TYR A 158 -10.26 -11.35 12.97
N SER A 159 -9.85 -11.07 11.73
CA SER A 159 -8.50 -11.38 11.22
C SER A 159 -7.41 -10.61 11.97
N CYS A 160 -7.60 -9.30 12.20
CA CYS A 160 -6.70 -8.51 13.04
C CYS A 160 -6.65 -9.04 14.48
N GLU A 161 -7.81 -9.20 15.11
CA GLU A 161 -7.91 -9.71 16.49
C GLU A 161 -7.18 -11.05 16.66
N SER A 162 -7.27 -11.93 15.65
CA SER A 162 -6.62 -13.25 15.66
C SER A 162 -5.09 -13.15 15.63
N ARG A 163 -4.52 -12.15 14.95
CA ARG A 163 -3.07 -11.86 14.96
C ARG A 163 -2.64 -11.36 16.33
N ILE A 164 -3.35 -10.38 16.90
CA ILE A 164 -3.05 -9.81 18.22
C ILE A 164 -3.22 -10.85 19.34
N ARG A 165 -4.26 -11.70 19.27
CA ARG A 165 -4.42 -12.88 20.16
C ARG A 165 -3.26 -13.86 20.02
N SER A 166 -2.69 -14.03 18.83
CA SER A 166 -1.50 -14.87 18.65
C SER A 166 -0.29 -14.30 19.38
N TYR A 167 -0.10 -12.97 19.35
CA TYR A 167 0.97 -12.31 20.09
C TYR A 167 0.78 -12.49 21.60
N LEU A 168 -0.46 -12.38 22.10
CA LEU A 168 -0.77 -12.67 23.50
C LEU A 168 -0.42 -14.12 23.89
N ARG A 169 -0.79 -15.11 23.06
CA ARG A 169 -0.44 -16.52 23.28
C ARG A 169 1.07 -16.74 23.32
N GLU A 170 1.83 -16.04 22.48
CA GLU A 170 3.30 -16.10 22.50
C GLU A 170 3.87 -15.52 23.80
N VAL A 171 3.32 -14.45 24.37
CA VAL A 171 3.73 -13.96 25.70
C VAL A 171 3.33 -14.96 26.79
N SER A 172 2.13 -15.55 26.69
CA SER A 172 1.62 -16.55 27.64
C SER A 172 2.40 -17.87 27.64
N SER A 173 3.31 -18.12 26.70
CA SER A 173 4.17 -19.31 26.72
C SER A 173 5.47 -19.14 27.52
N TYR A 174 5.80 -17.93 27.98
CA TYR A 174 7.01 -17.64 28.74
C TYR A 174 6.97 -17.83 30.29
N PRO A 175 5.83 -18.00 31.01
CA PRO A 175 5.84 -18.15 32.48
C PRO A 175 6.82 -19.19 33.03
N SER A 176 7.02 -20.30 32.32
CA SER A 176 7.99 -21.35 32.69
C SER A 176 9.47 -20.92 32.63
N THR A 177 9.78 -19.80 31.99
CA THR A 177 11.15 -19.24 31.86
C THR A 177 11.46 -18.14 32.88
N VAL A 178 10.45 -17.69 33.63
CA VAL A 178 10.56 -16.55 34.55
C VAL A 178 11.20 -16.97 35.89
N GLY A 179 11.11 -18.25 36.25
CA GLY A 179 11.49 -18.75 37.56
C GLY A 179 10.35 -18.58 38.57
N ALA A 180 10.29 -19.47 39.58
CA ALA A 180 9.14 -19.58 40.47
C ALA A 180 8.83 -18.28 41.25
N GLU A 181 9.86 -17.58 41.72
CA GLU A 181 9.75 -16.36 42.53
C GLU A 181 9.10 -15.18 41.77
N ALA A 182 9.32 -15.11 40.46
CA ALA A 182 8.85 -14.03 39.60
C ALA A 182 7.61 -14.42 38.75
N GLN A 183 7.18 -15.68 38.82
CA GLN A 183 6.06 -16.20 38.03
C GLN A 183 4.70 -15.58 38.40
N GLU A 184 4.43 -15.33 39.68
CA GLU A 184 3.19 -14.70 40.13
C GLU A 184 3.06 -13.27 39.58
N GLU A 185 4.12 -12.47 39.70
CA GLU A 185 4.17 -11.10 39.20
C GLU A 185 4.05 -11.04 37.66
N PHE A 186 4.69 -11.98 36.94
CA PHE A 186 4.50 -12.12 35.50
C PHE A 186 3.05 -12.43 35.11
N LEU A 187 2.37 -13.31 35.85
CA LEU A 187 0.96 -13.61 35.62
C LEU A 187 0.05 -12.41 35.96
N ARG A 188 0.38 -11.63 36.99
CA ARG A 188 -0.31 -10.37 37.33
C ARG A 188 -0.22 -9.35 36.19
N VAL A 189 0.99 -9.11 35.69
CA VAL A 189 1.28 -8.21 34.57
C VAL A 189 0.59 -8.68 33.27
N LEU A 190 0.69 -9.97 32.95
CA LEU A 190 0.01 -10.58 31.80
C LEU A 190 -1.52 -10.47 31.92
N GLY A 191 -2.06 -10.61 33.13
CA GLY A 191 -3.47 -10.38 33.44
C GLY A 191 -3.93 -8.96 33.12
N SER A 192 -3.15 -7.95 33.54
CA SER A 192 -3.41 -6.53 33.21
C SER A 192 -3.39 -6.27 31.70
N MET A 193 -2.38 -6.78 30.99
CA MET A 193 -2.32 -6.69 29.52
C MET A 193 -3.51 -7.38 28.84
N CYS A 194 -3.94 -8.55 29.33
CA CYS A 194 -5.08 -9.29 28.80
C CYS A 194 -6.41 -8.55 29.03
N GLN A 195 -6.61 -7.95 30.21
CA GLN A 195 -7.77 -7.10 30.49
C GLN A 195 -7.80 -5.88 29.56
N ARG A 196 -6.65 -5.21 29.36
CA ARG A 196 -6.53 -4.08 28.43
C ARG A 196 -6.83 -4.50 26.99
N LEU A 197 -6.28 -5.61 26.51
CA LEU A 197 -6.59 -6.18 25.19
C LEU A 197 -8.08 -6.46 25.02
N ARG A 198 -8.76 -7.04 26.02
CA ARG A 198 -10.21 -7.27 25.96
C ARG A 198 -11.00 -5.96 25.86
N SER A 199 -10.63 -4.95 26.65
CA SER A 199 -11.28 -3.63 26.60
C SER A 199 -11.12 -2.93 25.25
N MET A 200 -9.98 -3.13 24.58
CA MET A 200 -9.67 -2.61 23.24
C MET A 200 -10.10 -3.54 22.10
N GLN A 201 -10.90 -4.59 22.38
CA GLN A 201 -11.34 -5.59 21.40
C GLN A 201 -10.19 -6.16 20.55
N TYR A 202 -9.06 -6.48 21.21
CA TYR A 202 -7.82 -6.98 20.61
C TYR A 202 -7.32 -6.16 19.40
N ASN A 203 -7.57 -4.84 19.40
CA ASN A 203 -7.22 -3.91 18.34
C ASN A 203 -7.76 -4.31 16.95
N GLY A 204 -8.88 -5.05 16.92
CA GLY A 204 -9.54 -5.51 15.70
C GLY A 204 -9.84 -4.38 14.71
N SER A 205 -10.10 -3.18 15.23
CA SER A 205 -10.36 -1.96 14.47
C SER A 205 -9.26 -1.55 13.49
N TYR A 206 -8.02 -2.02 13.67
CA TYR A 206 -6.90 -1.74 12.75
C TYR A 206 -7.19 -2.15 11.31
N PHE A 207 -7.94 -3.24 11.09
CA PHE A 207 -8.29 -3.72 9.74
C PHE A 207 -9.74 -3.42 9.32
N ASP A 208 -10.47 -2.64 10.12
CA ASP A 208 -11.87 -2.33 9.90
C ASP A 208 -12.04 -0.92 9.30
N ARG A 209 -12.36 -0.84 8.00
CA ARG A 209 -12.60 0.43 7.31
C ARG A 209 -13.74 1.25 7.92
N GLY A 210 -14.70 0.61 8.59
CA GLY A 210 -15.81 1.26 9.28
C GLY A 210 -15.46 1.76 10.70
N ALA A 211 -14.27 1.47 11.22
CA ALA A 211 -13.89 1.89 12.56
C ALA A 211 -13.78 3.42 12.70
N LYS A 212 -14.41 3.94 13.75
CA LYS A 212 -14.40 5.37 14.12
C LYS A 212 -13.20 5.68 15.03
N GLY A 213 -12.85 6.96 15.16
CA GLY A 213 -11.83 7.42 16.12
C GLY A 213 -10.38 7.25 15.68
N GLY A 214 -10.11 7.10 14.37
CA GLY A 214 -8.74 7.11 13.82
C GLY A 214 -7.91 5.84 14.06
N SER A 215 -8.52 4.76 14.57
CA SER A 215 -7.79 3.52 14.86
C SER A 215 -7.51 2.62 13.64
N ARG A 216 -8.22 2.81 12.51
CA ARG A 216 -8.03 2.00 11.30
C ARG A 216 -6.70 2.32 10.61
N LEU A 217 -6.04 1.30 10.06
CA LEU A 217 -4.81 1.41 9.27
C LEU A 217 -5.07 1.59 7.76
N CYS A 218 -6.35 1.69 7.36
CA CYS A 218 -6.79 1.88 5.99
C CYS A 218 -7.61 3.17 5.80
N THR A 219 -7.77 3.57 4.54
CA THR A 219 -8.74 4.61 4.14
C THR A 219 -10.19 4.14 4.41
N PRO A 220 -11.19 5.05 4.40
CA PRO A 220 -12.59 4.66 4.57
C PRO A 220 -13.10 3.61 3.57
N GLU A 221 -12.50 3.54 2.39
CA GLU A 221 -12.82 2.59 1.32
C GLU A 221 -12.15 1.23 1.54
N GLY A 222 -11.15 1.14 2.44
CA GLY A 222 -10.43 -0.08 2.78
C GLY A 222 -9.02 -0.21 2.18
N TRP A 223 -8.44 0.86 1.61
CA TRP A 223 -7.07 0.81 1.09
C TRP A 223 -6.03 0.86 2.21
N PHE A 224 -5.20 -0.19 2.30
CA PHE A 224 -4.01 -0.24 3.16
C PHE A 224 -2.77 0.11 2.36
N SER A 225 -1.86 0.88 2.97
CA SER A 225 -0.54 1.18 2.42
C SER A 225 0.54 0.51 3.26
N CYS A 226 1.55 -0.06 2.62
CA CYS A 226 2.71 -0.63 3.32
C CYS A 226 3.52 0.49 3.99
N GLN A 227 3.79 0.34 5.29
CA GLN A 227 4.53 1.32 6.09
C GLN A 227 6.06 1.23 5.91
N GLY A 228 6.54 0.40 4.97
CA GLY A 228 7.96 0.13 4.77
C GLY A 228 8.54 -0.87 5.78
N PRO A 229 9.75 -1.38 5.56
CA PRO A 229 10.44 -2.23 6.54
C PRO A 229 10.65 -1.50 7.88
N PHE A 230 10.97 -2.24 8.94
CA PHE A 230 11.15 -1.69 10.29
C PHE A 230 12.11 -0.48 10.32
N ASP A 231 13.20 -0.55 9.54
CA ASP A 231 14.30 0.41 9.43
C ASP A 231 14.09 1.55 8.40
N MET A 232 12.88 1.73 7.87
CA MET A 232 12.57 2.83 6.95
C MET A 232 11.22 3.50 7.27
N ASP A 233 11.11 4.79 6.99
CA ASP A 233 9.89 5.57 7.26
C ASP A 233 8.74 5.27 6.28
N SER A 234 9.03 4.67 5.12
CA SER A 234 8.02 4.40 4.08
C SER A 234 8.39 3.25 3.15
N CYS A 235 7.39 2.73 2.43
CA CYS A 235 7.59 1.71 1.40
C CYS A 235 8.01 2.33 0.07
N LEU A 236 9.28 2.16 -0.32
CA LEU A 236 9.81 2.64 -1.62
C LEU A 236 8.99 2.13 -2.82
N SER A 237 8.58 0.85 -2.78
CA SER A 237 7.78 0.22 -3.83
C SER A 237 6.30 0.63 -3.82
N ARG A 238 5.86 1.47 -2.87
CA ARG A 238 4.48 1.93 -2.69
C ARG A 238 3.43 0.82 -2.69
N HIS A 239 3.76 -0.35 -2.13
CA HIS A 239 2.83 -1.48 -2.04
C HIS A 239 1.53 -1.06 -1.34
N SER A 240 0.40 -1.31 -1.99
CA SER A 240 -0.94 -1.05 -1.47
C SER A 240 -1.86 -2.23 -1.76
N ILE A 241 -2.92 -2.40 -0.96
CA ILE A 241 -3.93 -3.45 -1.17
C ILE A 241 -5.28 -2.98 -0.62
N ASN A 242 -6.38 -3.40 -1.25
CA ASN A 242 -7.71 -3.28 -0.67
C ASN A 242 -8.31 -4.69 -0.49
N PRO A 243 -8.24 -5.30 0.70
CA PRO A 243 -8.79 -6.64 0.93
C PRO A 243 -10.32 -6.68 0.84
N TYR A 244 -11.01 -5.54 0.72
CA TYR A 244 -12.44 -5.47 0.47
C TYR A 244 -12.82 -5.62 -1.00
N SER A 245 -11.86 -5.52 -1.94
CA SER A 245 -12.13 -5.48 -3.39
C SER A 245 -12.68 -6.78 -3.95
N ASN A 246 -12.01 -7.90 -3.68
CA ASN A 246 -12.32 -9.23 -4.20
C ASN A 246 -11.74 -10.35 -3.30
N ARG A 247 -12.17 -11.59 -3.56
CA ARG A 247 -11.78 -12.81 -2.82
C ARG A 247 -10.26 -13.04 -2.78
N GLU A 248 -9.55 -12.74 -3.85
CA GLU A 248 -8.11 -12.96 -3.96
C GLU A 248 -7.32 -11.89 -3.20
N SER A 249 -7.68 -10.60 -3.29
CA SER A 249 -7.11 -9.53 -2.46
C SER A 249 -7.30 -9.79 -0.96
N ARG A 250 -8.47 -10.30 -0.55
CA ARG A 250 -8.72 -10.78 0.83
C ARG A 250 -7.72 -11.88 1.25
N ILE A 251 -7.43 -12.84 0.36
CA ILE A 251 -6.46 -13.92 0.62
C ILE A 251 -5.02 -13.39 0.62
N LEU A 252 -4.64 -12.56 -0.34
CA LEU A 252 -3.30 -11.96 -0.41
C LEU A 252 -2.96 -11.13 0.83
N PHE A 253 -3.96 -10.48 1.45
CA PHE A 253 -3.77 -9.75 2.72
C PHE A 253 -3.39 -10.65 3.92
N SER A 254 -3.58 -11.98 3.83
CA SER A 254 -3.02 -12.92 4.81
C SER A 254 -1.48 -12.94 4.80
N THR A 255 -0.84 -12.59 3.67
CA THR A 255 0.62 -12.54 3.54
C THR A 255 1.24 -11.24 4.08
N TRP A 256 0.43 -10.18 4.24
CA TRP A 256 0.84 -8.94 4.88
C TRP A 256 1.03 -9.16 6.38
N ASN A 257 2.05 -8.54 6.98
CA ASN A 257 2.40 -8.75 8.39
C ASN A 257 2.16 -7.48 9.21
N LEU A 258 1.80 -7.63 10.48
CA LEU A 258 1.95 -6.59 11.50
C LEU A 258 3.29 -6.87 12.17
N ASP A 259 4.36 -6.31 11.61
CA ASP A 259 5.74 -6.54 11.99
C ASP A 259 6.13 -5.65 13.19
N HIS A 260 6.90 -6.20 14.11
CA HIS A 260 7.30 -5.55 15.37
C HIS A 260 8.62 -4.81 15.16
N ILE A 261 8.62 -3.47 15.23
CA ILE A 261 9.82 -2.64 15.03
C ILE A 261 10.92 -3.06 16.03
N ILE A 262 10.63 -3.02 17.33
CA ILE A 262 11.39 -3.71 18.37
C ILE A 262 10.87 -5.15 18.46
N GLU A 263 11.72 -6.14 18.24
CA GLU A 263 11.30 -7.54 18.04
C GLU A 263 10.71 -8.20 19.29
N LYS A 264 9.46 -8.67 19.24
CA LYS A 264 8.75 -9.29 20.38
C LYS A 264 9.52 -10.43 21.06
N LYS A 265 9.96 -11.45 20.33
CA LYS A 265 10.59 -12.66 20.90
C LYS A 265 12.07 -12.50 21.23
N ARG A 266 12.78 -11.65 20.49
CA ARG A 266 14.23 -11.41 20.64
C ARG A 266 14.54 -10.33 21.67
N THR A 267 13.67 -9.33 21.82
CA THR A 267 13.89 -8.17 22.68
C THR A 267 12.79 -8.03 23.72
N ILE A 268 11.53 -7.79 23.32
CA ILE A 268 10.50 -7.28 24.24
C ILE A 268 10.17 -8.27 25.36
N ILE A 269 9.88 -9.52 25.02
CA ILE A 269 9.50 -10.54 26.00
C ILE A 269 10.67 -10.87 26.93
N PRO A 270 11.91 -11.11 26.45
CA PRO A 270 13.07 -11.23 27.33
C PRO A 270 13.26 -10.02 28.27
N THR A 271 13.15 -8.78 27.76
CA THR A 271 13.27 -7.58 28.61
C THR A 271 12.17 -7.52 29.67
N LEU A 272 10.93 -7.92 29.37
CA LEU A 272 9.84 -8.00 30.35
C LEU A 272 10.13 -9.05 31.44
N VAL A 273 10.65 -10.22 31.05
CA VAL A 273 10.99 -11.29 31.99
C VAL A 273 12.11 -10.86 32.94
N GLU A 274 13.19 -10.28 32.43
CA GLU A 274 14.29 -9.80 33.28
C GLU A 274 13.87 -8.59 34.14
N ALA A 275 13.07 -7.66 33.61
CA ALA A 275 12.55 -6.52 34.39
C ALA A 275 11.71 -6.94 35.61
N ILE A 276 11.01 -8.08 35.52
CA ILE A 276 10.24 -8.64 36.64
C ILE A 276 11.13 -9.39 37.63
N LYS A 277 12.14 -10.14 37.15
CA LYS A 277 13.13 -10.80 38.02
C LYS A 277 13.97 -9.79 38.80
N GLU A 278 14.45 -8.75 38.13
CA GLU A 278 15.37 -7.74 38.68
C GLU A 278 14.64 -6.54 39.29
N GLN A 279 13.34 -6.63 39.59
CA GLN A 279 12.51 -5.47 39.92
C GLN A 279 13.03 -4.65 41.11
N ASP A 280 13.63 -5.29 42.13
CA ASP A 280 14.25 -4.63 43.30
C ASP A 280 13.37 -3.53 43.92
N GLY A 281 12.09 -3.86 44.16
CA GLY A 281 11.08 -2.93 44.71
C GLY A 281 10.58 -1.84 43.76
N ARG A 282 11.01 -1.81 42.49
CA ARG A 282 10.45 -0.95 41.43
C ARG A 282 9.21 -1.61 40.83
N GLU A 283 8.21 -0.82 40.45
CA GLU A 283 7.06 -1.35 39.70
C GLU A 283 7.36 -1.32 38.19
N VAL A 284 7.20 -2.46 37.50
CA VAL A 284 7.34 -2.55 36.04
C VAL A 284 6.23 -1.75 35.36
N ASP A 285 6.61 -0.92 34.38
CA ASP A 285 5.64 -0.21 33.54
C ASP A 285 5.10 -1.16 32.45
N TRP A 286 4.12 -1.98 32.83
CA TRP A 286 3.47 -2.89 31.90
C TRP A 286 2.75 -2.19 30.74
N GLU A 287 2.40 -0.90 30.87
CA GLU A 287 1.73 -0.15 29.81
C GLU A 287 2.71 0.15 28.66
N TYR A 288 3.98 0.39 28.97
CA TYR A 288 5.05 0.46 27.98
C TYR A 288 5.17 -0.85 27.18
N PHE A 289 5.28 -1.99 27.87
CA PHE A 289 5.35 -3.30 27.22
C PHE A 289 4.07 -3.64 26.44
N TYR A 290 2.89 -3.24 26.92
CA TYR A 290 1.63 -3.36 26.18
C TYR A 290 1.68 -2.57 24.85
N GLY A 291 2.17 -1.33 24.89
CA GLY A 291 2.41 -0.48 23.72
C GLY A 291 3.27 -1.20 22.68
N LEU A 292 4.42 -1.72 23.12
CA LEU A 292 5.36 -2.46 22.25
C LEU A 292 4.80 -3.76 21.68
N LEU A 293 4.03 -4.53 22.46
CA LEU A 293 3.59 -5.88 22.07
C LEU A 293 2.37 -5.87 21.15
N PHE A 294 1.45 -4.92 21.32
CA PHE A 294 0.09 -5.03 20.78
C PHE A 294 -0.41 -3.82 19.98
N THR A 295 0.30 -2.69 19.99
CA THR A 295 -0.19 -1.44 19.39
C THR A 295 0.62 -0.98 18.18
N SER A 296 0.04 -0.07 17.39
CA SER A 296 0.69 0.62 16.27
C SER A 296 1.88 1.52 16.68
N GLU A 297 2.17 1.71 17.98
CA GLU A 297 3.41 2.35 18.44
C GLU A 297 4.67 1.57 18.01
N ASN A 298 4.54 0.24 17.90
CA ASN A 298 5.64 -0.66 17.55
C ASN A 298 5.26 -1.66 16.44
N LEU A 299 4.03 -1.64 15.93
CA LEU A 299 3.58 -2.49 14.82
C LEU A 299 3.51 -1.72 13.50
N LYS A 300 4.30 -2.14 12.50
CA LYS A 300 4.16 -1.71 11.09
C LYS A 300 3.39 -2.74 10.27
N LEU A 301 2.37 -2.29 9.55
CA LEU A 301 1.71 -3.08 8.53
C LEU A 301 2.54 -3.09 7.24
N VAL A 302 3.08 -4.27 6.90
CA VAL A 302 4.03 -4.44 5.80
C VAL A 302 3.60 -5.50 4.80
N HIS A 303 3.81 -5.21 3.51
CA HIS A 303 3.79 -6.22 2.45
C HIS A 303 4.90 -7.26 2.70
N ILE A 304 4.70 -8.52 2.27
CA ILE A 304 5.65 -9.61 2.54
C ILE A 304 7.09 -9.32 2.06
N VAL A 305 7.24 -8.59 0.95
CA VAL A 305 8.56 -8.17 0.40
C VAL A 305 9.25 -7.12 1.29
N CYS A 306 8.49 -6.37 2.11
CA CYS A 306 9.03 -5.39 3.06
C CYS A 306 9.26 -5.98 4.47
N HIS A 307 8.85 -7.22 4.74
CA HIS A 307 9.06 -7.89 6.02
C HIS A 307 10.49 -8.47 6.09
N LYS A 308 11.44 -7.65 6.54
CA LYS A 308 12.85 -8.04 6.71
C LYS A 308 12.98 -9.02 7.88
N LYS A 309 13.24 -10.30 7.61
CA LYS A 309 13.46 -11.35 8.65
C LYS A 309 14.83 -11.30 9.33
N THR A 310 15.66 -10.30 9.03
CA THR A 310 16.93 -10.01 9.71
C THR A 310 16.67 -9.55 11.15
N THR A 311 17.65 -9.64 12.04
CA THR A 311 17.56 -9.03 13.38
C THR A 311 17.47 -7.51 13.27
N HIS A 312 16.53 -6.89 13.97
CA HIS A 312 16.26 -5.44 13.87
C HIS A 312 17.30 -4.60 14.61
N LYS A 313 18.02 -5.20 15.58
CA LYS A 313 19.05 -4.55 16.42
C LYS A 313 18.52 -3.35 17.22
N LEU A 314 17.22 -3.35 17.53
CA LEU A 314 16.56 -2.36 18.37
C LEU A 314 16.26 -2.93 19.76
N ASN A 315 16.45 -2.10 20.78
CA ASN A 315 16.27 -2.43 22.19
C ASN A 315 15.07 -1.67 22.77
N CYS A 316 14.52 -2.17 23.87
CA CYS A 316 13.58 -1.40 24.68
C CYS A 316 14.29 -0.16 25.27
N ASP A 317 13.53 0.93 25.44
CA ASP A 317 13.94 2.16 26.11
C ASP A 317 14.09 1.90 27.62
N PRO A 318 15.33 1.94 28.18
CA PRO A 318 15.55 1.62 29.59
C PRO A 318 14.82 2.56 30.55
N SER A 319 14.53 3.80 30.11
CA SER A 319 13.84 4.79 30.94
C SER A 319 12.35 4.52 31.13
N ARG A 320 11.77 3.61 30.33
CA ARG A 320 10.35 3.24 30.35
C ARG A 320 10.07 1.81 30.84
N ILE A 321 11.08 1.08 31.29
CA ILE A 321 10.89 -0.30 31.81
C ILE A 321 10.15 -0.29 33.17
N TYR A 322 10.40 0.73 33.99
CA TYR A 322 9.82 0.87 35.33
C TYR A 322 9.05 2.19 35.44
N LYS A 323 7.99 2.20 36.24
CA LYS A 323 7.23 3.43 36.50
C LYS A 323 8.10 4.47 37.23
N PRO A 324 7.94 5.77 36.94
CA PRO A 324 8.62 6.82 37.68
C PRO A 324 8.28 6.75 39.17
N GLN A 325 9.30 6.62 40.04
CA GLN A 325 9.10 6.71 41.48
C GLN A 325 8.57 8.11 41.84
N THR A 326 7.29 8.20 42.21
CA THR A 326 6.73 9.42 42.80
C THR A 326 7.47 9.74 44.08
N ARG A 327 8.40 10.70 44.01
CA ARG A 327 9.03 11.29 45.19
C ARG A 327 7.94 11.88 46.07
N LEU A 328 7.53 11.13 47.10
CA LEU A 328 6.75 11.65 48.21
C LEU A 328 7.46 12.89 48.72
N LYS A 329 6.84 14.07 48.54
CA LYS A 329 7.36 15.33 49.07
C LYS A 329 7.56 15.14 50.57
N ARG A 330 8.82 15.08 51.01
CA ARG A 330 9.17 15.02 52.43
C ARG A 330 8.45 16.18 53.12
N LYS A 331 7.42 15.87 53.93
CA LYS A 331 6.82 16.85 54.83
C LYS A 331 7.94 17.32 55.76
N GLN A 332 8.37 18.57 55.63
CA GLN A 332 9.31 19.15 56.58
C GLN A 332 8.65 19.13 57.97
N PRO A 333 9.35 18.68 59.03
CA PRO A 333 8.82 18.81 60.38
C PRO A 333 8.67 20.29 60.72
N VAL A 334 7.46 20.72 61.05
CA VAL A 334 7.22 22.07 61.57
C VAL A 334 7.95 22.19 62.90
N ARG A 335 9.02 23.01 62.93
CA ARG A 335 9.66 23.40 64.18
C ARG A 335 8.66 24.25 64.98
N LYS A 336 8.10 23.68 66.06
CA LYS A 336 7.52 24.49 67.13
C LYS A 336 8.66 25.34 67.72
N ARG A 337 8.52 26.67 67.67
CA ARG A 337 9.26 27.55 68.59
C ARG A 337 8.64 27.40 69.99
N GLN A 338 9.48 27.53 71.00
CA GLN A 338 9.07 27.79 72.38
C GLN A 338 8.44 29.18 72.48
#